data_AF-A0A6C0U4Y9-F1
#
_entry.id   AF-A0A6C0U4Y9-F1
#
_cell.length_a   1.000
_cell.length_b   1.000
_cell.length_c   1.000
_cell.angle_alpha   90.00
_cell.angle_beta   90.00
_cell.angle_gamma   90.00
#
_symmetry.space_group_name_H-M   'P 1'
#
loop_
_entity.id
_entity.type
_entity.pdbx_description
1 polymer ?
#
loop_
_entity_poly.entity_id
_entity_poly.type
_entity_poly.pdbx_seq_one_letter_code
_entity_poly.pdbx_strand_id
1 'polypeptide(L)'
;MTPKVNRRTKIVATIGPASESDEVIARLIRAGVNVFRLNFSHGSAGQHAVVAGRIRKQAALAGRYVGILADLQGPKIRISSFRDGAVHLEGGDRFRLDLSLGEGEGDAHGVGLDYRALPRSVYRGDTLLLDDGRLRLRVDEVEAEAVDCTVLVGGKLGSRKGINRLGGGLAAPALTAKDIADIDSLTGVRPDFVAVSFVSTAEDILQTRELLAQHQLQPAIIAKIERAEVVANEATLNGIIDASFGIMVARGDLGVEVGDAELIGLQKHLISRARKMDRVVITATQMMESMINNAMPTRAEVFDVANAVLDGTDAVMLSAETAVGSYPVEVVAAMADAALGAERHPVARTSRYRLDRQFESAQEAIAMSAIYAANHYNKVRGIACLTESGTTPLLMSRLSSGLPIFALSGSSETLQRLCLCRGVVPLFFDAGAFEQHSIEATAIEFLCDEGQLRKGDAVLLTKGAVMGQSGATNIMKILPVA
;
A
#
# COMPACT_ATOMS: atom_id res chain seq x y z
N MET A 1 3.25 -31.47 17.31
CA MET A 1 3.70 -30.12 16.84
C MET A 1 2.60 -29.09 17.20
N THR A 2 2.85 -27.78 17.21
CA THR A 2 1.87 -26.67 17.39
C THR A 2 1.61 -25.98 16.05
N PRO A 3 0.36 -25.66 15.64
CA PRO A 3 0.10 -25.22 14.25
C PRO A 3 0.86 -23.94 13.93
N LYS A 4 1.29 -23.78 12.69
CA LYS A 4 2.02 -22.58 12.26
C LYS A 4 1.14 -21.35 12.47
N VAL A 5 1.63 -20.38 13.24
CA VAL A 5 0.91 -19.10 13.43
C VAL A 5 1.21 -18.21 12.23
N ASN A 6 0.17 -17.88 11.47
CA ASN A 6 0.28 -17.01 10.30
C ASN A 6 -0.20 -15.60 10.69
N ARG A 7 0.71 -14.61 10.63
CA ARG A 7 0.34 -13.19 10.69
C ARG A 7 -0.58 -12.85 9.51
N ARG A 8 -1.65 -12.11 9.76
CA ARG A 8 -2.69 -11.83 8.76
C ARG A 8 -2.48 -10.51 8.04
N THR A 9 -2.28 -9.40 8.77
CA THR A 9 -1.93 -8.10 8.20
C THR A 9 -0.57 -8.20 7.57
N LYS A 10 -0.42 -7.74 6.31
CA LYS A 10 0.80 -7.84 5.50
C LYS A 10 1.77 -6.69 5.80
N ILE A 11 3.04 -6.85 5.45
CA ILE A 11 4.08 -5.82 5.60
C ILE A 11 4.63 -5.47 4.22
N VAL A 12 4.58 -4.19 3.89
CA VAL A 12 5.26 -3.59 2.74
C VAL A 12 6.54 -2.92 3.25
N ALA A 13 7.70 -3.26 2.70
CA ALA A 13 8.97 -2.67 3.10
C ALA A 13 9.65 -1.99 1.92
N THR A 14 10.02 -0.73 2.06
CA THR A 14 10.76 -0.01 1.00
C THR A 14 12.21 -0.47 0.99
N ILE A 15 12.72 -0.84 -0.18
CA ILE A 15 14.14 -1.17 -0.36
C ILE A 15 14.95 0.10 -0.64
N GLY A 16 16.14 0.18 -0.06
CA GLY A 16 17.14 1.18 -0.36
C GLY A 16 18.55 0.73 0.05
N PRO A 17 19.50 1.67 0.16
CA PRO A 17 20.90 1.38 0.47
C PRO A 17 21.13 0.50 1.71
N ALA A 18 20.28 0.61 2.74
CA ALA A 18 20.40 -0.18 3.96
C ALA A 18 19.93 -1.65 3.79
N SER A 19 19.23 -1.96 2.70
CA SER A 19 18.46 -3.20 2.57
C SER A 19 18.53 -3.90 1.22
N GLU A 20 19.31 -3.43 0.25
CA GLU A 20 19.32 -3.97 -1.11
C GLU A 20 20.25 -5.17 -1.36
N SER A 21 21.01 -5.59 -0.35
CA SER A 21 21.90 -6.76 -0.45
C SER A 21 21.13 -8.08 -0.35
N ASP A 22 21.64 -9.14 -0.99
CA ASP A 22 21.05 -10.49 -0.94
C ASP A 22 20.82 -10.96 0.51
N GLU A 23 21.79 -10.73 1.40
CA GLU A 23 21.71 -11.12 2.81
C GLU A 23 20.60 -10.40 3.57
N VAL A 24 20.51 -9.07 3.42
CA VAL A 24 19.50 -8.28 4.14
C VAL A 24 18.11 -8.57 3.60
N ILE A 25 17.94 -8.71 2.28
CA ILE A 25 16.66 -9.13 1.67
C ILE A 25 16.21 -10.47 2.24
N ALA A 26 17.10 -11.47 2.32
CA ALA A 26 16.76 -12.78 2.89
C ALA A 26 16.33 -12.67 4.36
N ARG A 27 17.01 -11.84 5.16
CA ARG A 27 16.65 -11.54 6.55
C ARG A 27 15.30 -10.84 6.67
N LEU A 28 14.99 -9.89 5.79
CA LEU A 28 13.71 -9.16 5.74
C LEU A 28 12.54 -10.10 5.39
N ILE A 29 12.72 -10.99 4.40
CA ILE A 29 11.72 -12.00 4.05
C ILE A 29 11.46 -12.92 5.25
N ARG A 30 12.51 -13.33 5.96
CA ARG A 30 12.39 -14.15 7.18
C ARG A 30 11.65 -13.41 8.29
N ALA A 31 11.97 -12.14 8.52
CA ALA A 31 11.33 -11.28 9.52
C ALA A 31 9.84 -11.04 9.22
N GLY A 32 9.44 -11.06 7.94
CA GLY A 32 8.04 -11.11 7.55
C GLY A 32 7.62 -10.16 6.44
N VAL A 33 8.54 -9.60 5.64
CA VAL A 33 8.12 -8.79 4.49
C VAL A 33 7.27 -9.63 3.53
N ASN A 34 6.14 -9.05 3.09
CA ASN A 34 5.25 -9.65 2.10
C ASN A 34 5.36 -8.97 0.74
N VAL A 35 5.67 -7.68 0.71
CA VAL A 35 5.89 -6.90 -0.50
C VAL A 35 7.08 -5.98 -0.30
N PHE A 36 7.98 -5.94 -1.28
CA PHE A 36 9.03 -4.92 -1.33
C PHE A 36 8.60 -3.76 -2.24
N ARG A 37 8.73 -2.55 -1.73
CA ARG A 37 8.48 -1.31 -2.46
C ARG A 37 9.78 -0.78 -3.06
N LEU A 38 9.77 -0.52 -4.36
CA LEU A 38 10.81 0.19 -5.10
C LEU A 38 10.31 1.62 -5.33
N ASN A 39 10.96 2.59 -4.69
CA ASN A 39 10.55 3.99 -4.77
C ASN A 39 11.25 4.68 -5.94
N PHE A 40 10.52 4.94 -7.03
CA PHE A 40 11.07 5.58 -8.24
C PHE A 40 11.35 7.07 -8.08
N SER A 41 11.10 7.65 -6.89
CA SER A 41 11.62 8.97 -6.56
C SER A 41 13.14 9.00 -6.43
N HIS A 42 13.78 7.85 -6.23
CA HIS A 42 15.21 7.69 -6.05
C HIS A 42 15.73 6.47 -6.83
N GLY A 43 17.03 6.47 -7.13
CA GLY A 43 17.66 5.39 -7.88
C GLY A 43 17.31 5.41 -9.37
N SER A 44 18.10 4.68 -10.16
CA SER A 44 17.84 4.50 -11.59
C SER A 44 17.00 3.24 -11.84
N ALA A 45 16.30 3.21 -12.97
CA ALA A 45 15.54 2.03 -13.38
C ALA A 45 16.39 0.75 -13.46
N GLY A 46 17.65 0.86 -13.90
CA GLY A 46 18.59 -0.26 -13.94
C GLY A 46 18.91 -0.82 -12.55
N GLN A 47 19.08 0.06 -11.55
CA GLN A 47 19.26 -0.36 -10.16
C GLN A 47 18.02 -1.10 -9.64
N HIS A 48 16.83 -0.55 -9.89
CA HIS A 48 15.55 -1.18 -9.50
C HIS A 48 15.37 -2.57 -10.12
N ALA A 49 15.76 -2.76 -11.39
CA ALA A 49 15.70 -4.07 -12.04
C ALA A 49 16.66 -5.10 -11.40
N VAL A 50 17.88 -4.70 -11.03
CA VAL A 50 18.83 -5.56 -10.32
C VAL A 50 18.28 -5.96 -8.95
N VAL A 51 17.74 -5.00 -8.20
CA VAL A 51 17.14 -5.24 -6.88
C VAL A 51 15.92 -6.17 -7.00
N ALA A 52 15.06 -5.97 -8.00
CA ALA A 52 13.93 -6.86 -8.27
C ALA A 52 14.39 -8.30 -8.54
N GLY A 53 15.49 -8.49 -9.27
CA GLY A 53 16.11 -9.80 -9.47
C GLY A 53 16.57 -10.46 -8.16
N ARG A 54 17.21 -9.70 -7.27
CA ARG A 54 17.63 -10.18 -5.93
C ARG A 54 16.42 -10.58 -5.08
N ILE A 55 15.37 -9.75 -5.05
CA ILE A 55 14.13 -10.05 -4.32
C ILE A 55 13.55 -11.38 -4.76
N ARG A 56 13.35 -11.59 -6.07
CA ARG A 56 12.80 -12.84 -6.61
C ARG A 56 13.66 -14.06 -6.27
N LYS A 57 14.98 -13.92 -6.42
CA LYS A 57 15.96 -14.97 -6.05
C LYS A 57 15.79 -15.37 -4.58
N GLN A 58 15.80 -14.40 -3.66
CA GLN A 58 15.69 -14.69 -2.23
C GLN A 58 14.31 -15.21 -1.83
N ALA A 59 13.24 -14.73 -2.48
CA ALA A 59 11.88 -15.22 -2.30
C ALA A 59 11.74 -16.70 -2.72
N ALA A 60 12.32 -17.08 -3.86
CA ALA A 60 12.37 -18.46 -4.33
C ALA A 60 13.15 -19.37 -3.37
N LEU A 61 14.32 -18.94 -2.90
CA LEU A 61 15.11 -19.68 -1.91
C LEU A 61 14.37 -19.86 -0.58
N ALA A 62 13.53 -18.88 -0.21
CA ALA A 62 12.72 -18.94 1.00
C ALA A 62 11.43 -19.76 0.83
N GLY A 63 11.08 -20.17 -0.39
CA GLY A 63 9.80 -20.82 -0.70
C GLY A 63 8.59 -19.94 -0.39
N ARG A 64 8.70 -18.62 -0.65
CA ARG A 64 7.65 -17.63 -0.34
C ARG A 64 7.33 -16.76 -1.54
N TYR A 65 6.05 -16.48 -1.73
CA TYR A 65 5.60 -15.41 -2.62
C TYR A 65 5.77 -14.05 -1.93
N VAL A 66 6.60 -13.20 -2.52
CA VAL A 66 6.92 -11.86 -2.01
C VAL A 66 6.81 -10.86 -3.14
N GLY A 67 5.80 -10.00 -3.08
CA GLY A 67 5.47 -9.02 -4.13
C GLY A 67 6.52 -7.94 -4.33
N ILE A 68 6.52 -7.35 -5.52
CA ILE A 68 7.28 -6.14 -5.86
C ILE A 68 6.31 -5.04 -6.25
N LEU A 69 6.34 -3.92 -5.52
CA LEU A 69 5.55 -2.72 -5.77
C LEU A 69 6.45 -1.62 -6.31
N ALA A 70 6.24 -1.20 -7.55
CA ALA A 70 6.88 -0.01 -8.12
C ALA A 70 6.05 1.23 -7.76
N ASP A 71 6.61 2.16 -7.01
CA ASP A 71 5.93 3.39 -6.58
C ASP A 71 6.40 4.57 -7.44
N LEU A 72 5.51 5.07 -8.30
CA LEU A 72 5.75 6.20 -9.19
C LEU A 72 5.83 7.50 -8.40
N GLN A 73 6.65 8.45 -8.86
CA GLN A 73 6.93 9.66 -8.09
C GLN A 73 5.71 10.60 -8.04
N GLY A 74 5.01 10.76 -9.17
CA GLY A 74 3.95 11.75 -9.32
C GLY A 74 4.43 13.20 -9.33
N PRO A 75 3.51 14.15 -9.44
CA PRO A 75 3.82 15.58 -9.47
C PRO A 75 4.22 16.10 -8.08
N LYS A 76 5.52 16.17 -7.80
CA LYS A 76 6.01 16.88 -6.62
C LYS A 76 6.26 18.35 -6.94
N ILE A 77 5.35 19.22 -6.52
CA ILE A 77 5.53 20.67 -6.58
C ILE A 77 6.61 21.06 -5.58
N ARG A 78 7.66 21.73 -6.05
CA ARG A 78 8.81 22.11 -5.23
C ARG A 78 9.24 23.54 -5.50
N ILE A 79 9.80 24.16 -4.46
CA ILE A 79 10.63 25.36 -4.64
C ILE A 79 11.93 24.99 -5.36
N SER A 80 12.57 25.99 -5.95
CA SER A 80 13.88 25.91 -6.58
C SER A 80 14.98 25.82 -5.50
N SER A 81 16.12 26.46 -5.70
CA SER A 81 17.24 26.47 -4.77
C SER A 81 17.65 27.87 -4.32
N PHE A 82 18.31 27.89 -3.17
CA PHE A 82 18.87 29.10 -2.55
C PHE A 82 20.36 29.23 -2.83
N ARG A 83 20.88 30.45 -2.84
CA ARG A 83 22.32 30.75 -3.02
C ARG A 83 23.20 29.97 -2.03
N ASP A 84 22.82 30.00 -0.76
CA ASP A 84 23.53 29.32 0.33
C ASP A 84 22.92 27.94 0.66
N GLY A 85 22.12 27.39 -0.25
CA GLY A 85 21.46 26.09 -0.14
C GLY A 85 20.24 26.05 0.80
N ALA A 86 20.16 26.94 1.78
CA ALA A 86 19.02 27.11 2.68
C ALA A 86 18.92 28.52 3.24
N VAL A 87 17.74 28.88 3.75
CA VAL A 87 17.47 30.14 4.47
C VAL A 87 16.77 29.87 5.79
N HIS A 88 16.81 30.83 6.71
CA HIS A 88 16.01 30.82 7.94
C HIS A 88 14.93 31.89 7.81
N LEU A 89 13.68 31.51 8.05
CA LEU A 89 12.52 32.40 8.01
C LEU A 89 11.92 32.51 9.41
N GLU A 90 11.54 33.71 9.83
CA GLU A 90 10.87 33.98 11.09
C GLU A 90 9.38 34.28 10.89
N GLY A 91 8.57 34.08 11.93
CA GLY A 91 7.15 34.40 11.87
C GLY A 91 6.92 35.90 11.69
N GLY A 92 6.16 36.27 10.66
CA GLY A 92 5.91 37.66 10.27
C GLY A 92 6.74 38.15 9.09
N ASP A 93 7.77 37.40 8.68
CA ASP A 93 8.60 37.76 7.53
C ASP A 93 7.79 37.76 6.24
N ARG A 94 8.19 38.63 5.30
CA ARG A 94 7.69 38.60 3.92
C ARG A 94 8.53 37.65 3.10
N PHE A 95 7.87 36.78 2.34
CA PHE A 95 8.53 35.80 1.48
C PHE A 95 7.78 35.66 0.16
N ARG A 96 8.51 35.71 -0.96
CA ARG A 96 7.95 35.67 -2.31
C ARG A 96 8.28 34.36 -3.02
N LEU A 97 7.26 33.72 -3.58
CA LEU A 97 7.41 32.58 -4.48
C LEU A 97 7.33 33.11 -5.91
N ASP A 98 8.43 33.11 -6.66
CA ASP A 98 8.54 33.86 -7.92
C ASP A 98 9.01 32.98 -9.09
N LEU A 99 8.22 32.87 -10.15
CA LEU A 99 8.56 32.06 -11.33
C LEU A 99 9.72 32.62 -12.16
N SER A 100 10.08 33.89 -11.96
CA SER A 100 11.19 34.55 -12.65
C SER A 100 12.55 34.27 -12.00
N LEU A 101 12.58 33.84 -10.74
CA LEU A 101 13.81 33.49 -10.04
C LEU A 101 14.35 32.14 -10.50
N GLY A 102 15.58 32.17 -11.01
CA GLY A 102 16.29 31.00 -11.50
C GLY A 102 16.80 30.06 -10.40
N GLU A 103 17.39 28.94 -10.82
CA GLU A 103 18.06 28.03 -9.91
C GLU A 103 19.25 28.70 -9.22
N GLY A 104 19.32 28.57 -7.89
CA GLY A 104 20.38 29.11 -7.06
C GLY A 104 20.25 30.60 -6.78
N GLU A 105 19.18 31.26 -7.23
CA GLU A 105 19.00 32.70 -7.04
C GLU A 105 18.27 33.07 -5.74
N GLY A 106 17.58 32.10 -5.13
CA GLY A 106 16.75 32.32 -3.94
C GLY A 106 17.54 32.78 -2.71
N ASP A 107 16.88 33.57 -1.87
CA ASP A 107 17.39 34.13 -0.63
C ASP A 107 16.29 34.23 0.44
N ALA A 108 16.53 35.01 1.50
CA ALA A 108 15.57 35.17 2.61
C ALA A 108 14.30 35.94 2.22
N HIS A 109 14.25 36.57 1.05
CA HIS A 109 13.11 37.35 0.56
C HIS A 109 12.28 36.60 -0.48
N GLY A 110 12.86 35.63 -1.18
CA GLY A 110 12.09 34.81 -2.09
C GLY A 110 12.86 33.67 -2.74
N VAL A 111 12.12 32.80 -3.43
CA VAL A 111 12.66 31.63 -4.13
C VAL A 111 11.86 31.30 -5.37
N GLY A 112 12.56 30.75 -6.36
CA GLY A 112 11.96 30.16 -7.56
C GLY A 112 11.07 28.95 -7.27
N LEU A 113 10.28 28.52 -8.25
CA LEU A 113 9.55 27.26 -8.20
C LEU A 113 9.35 26.65 -9.59
N ASP A 114 9.20 25.32 -9.62
CA ASP A 114 9.06 24.58 -10.89
C ASP A 114 7.60 24.53 -11.39
N TYR A 115 6.62 24.87 -10.53
CA TYR A 115 5.20 24.78 -10.83
C TYR A 115 4.62 26.11 -11.32
N ARG A 116 4.67 26.31 -12.63
CA ARG A 116 4.20 27.53 -13.32
C ARG A 116 2.73 27.89 -13.08
N ALA A 117 1.90 26.93 -12.70
CA ALA A 117 0.49 27.17 -12.43
C ALA A 117 0.21 27.70 -11.02
N LEU A 118 1.21 27.78 -10.12
CA LEU A 118 0.97 28.19 -8.72
C LEU A 118 0.19 29.51 -8.60
N PRO A 119 0.56 30.62 -9.27
CA PRO A 119 -0.17 31.88 -9.12
C PRO A 119 -1.63 31.79 -9.58
N ARG A 120 -1.99 30.81 -10.42
CA ARG A 120 -3.37 30.57 -10.88
C ARG A 120 -4.13 29.60 -9.98
N SER A 121 -3.44 28.92 -9.07
CA SER A 121 -3.98 27.87 -8.20
C SER A 121 -4.14 28.30 -6.75
N VAL A 122 -3.80 29.54 -6.42
CA VAL A 122 -3.87 30.08 -5.06
C VAL A 122 -4.62 31.39 -5.03
N TYR A 123 -5.24 31.68 -3.90
CA TYR A 123 -5.97 32.92 -3.64
C TYR A 123 -5.44 33.59 -2.37
N ARG A 124 -5.67 34.90 -2.26
CA ARG A 124 -5.39 35.64 -1.04
C ARG A 124 -6.07 34.98 0.17
N GLY A 125 -5.29 34.74 1.23
CA GLY A 125 -5.72 34.05 2.44
C GLY A 125 -5.41 32.55 2.46
N ASP A 126 -5.09 31.94 1.31
CA ASP A 126 -4.67 30.54 1.28
C ASP A 126 -3.40 30.33 2.13
N THR A 127 -3.29 29.14 2.72
CA THR A 127 -2.09 28.75 3.46
C THR A 127 -1.28 27.75 2.65
N LEU A 128 -0.05 28.11 2.31
CA LEU A 128 0.93 27.25 1.68
C LEU A 128 1.81 26.59 2.73
N LEU A 129 2.04 25.30 2.56
CA LEU A 129 2.78 24.42 3.47
C LEU A 129 4.07 24.03 2.77
N LEU A 130 5.22 24.28 3.41
CA LEU A 130 6.53 23.91 2.88
C LEU A 130 7.23 22.92 3.80
N ASP A 131 8.05 22.05 3.20
CA ASP A 131 8.79 20.97 3.90
C ASP A 131 7.85 20.15 4.79
N ASP A 132 6.84 19.54 4.18
CA ASP A 132 5.82 18.71 4.84
C ASP A 132 5.07 19.46 5.97
N GLY A 133 4.80 20.75 5.74
CA GLY A 133 4.03 21.61 6.65
C GLY A 133 4.82 22.16 7.84
N ARG A 134 6.13 21.93 7.90
CA ARG A 134 7.03 22.50 8.92
C ARG A 134 7.08 24.02 8.86
N LEU A 135 7.02 24.59 7.64
CA LEU A 135 6.84 26.01 7.43
C LEU A 135 5.46 26.28 6.84
N ARG A 136 4.88 27.41 7.22
CA ARG A 136 3.56 27.85 6.74
C ARG A 136 3.62 29.28 6.27
N LEU A 137 3.12 29.53 5.07
CA LEU A 137 3.03 30.86 4.47
C LEU A 137 1.56 31.18 4.23
N ARG A 138 1.11 32.38 4.58
CA ARG A 138 -0.20 32.90 4.16
C ARG A 138 -0.01 33.73 2.90
N VAL A 139 -0.78 33.43 1.86
CA VAL A 139 -0.82 34.23 0.64
C VAL A 139 -1.44 35.59 0.95
N ASP A 140 -0.69 36.66 0.76
CA ASP A 140 -1.18 38.02 0.95
C ASP A 140 -1.64 38.65 -0.37
N GLU A 141 -0.89 38.42 -1.45
CA GLU A 141 -1.16 38.92 -2.80
C GLU A 141 -0.68 37.93 -3.87
N VAL A 142 -1.36 37.92 -5.01
CA VAL A 142 -1.07 37.04 -6.14
C VAL A 142 -0.86 37.90 -7.38
N GLU A 143 0.35 37.86 -7.92
CA GLU A 143 0.71 38.50 -9.18
C GLU A 143 0.65 37.49 -10.34
N ALA A 144 0.97 37.94 -11.56
CA ALA A 144 0.95 37.08 -12.75
C ALA A 144 1.97 35.93 -12.67
N GLU A 145 3.15 36.19 -12.11
CA GLU A 145 4.27 35.23 -12.03
C GLU A 145 4.81 35.03 -10.61
N ALA A 146 4.21 35.68 -9.62
CA ALA A 146 4.68 35.61 -8.24
C ALA A 146 3.53 35.54 -7.23
N VAL A 147 3.83 35.01 -6.05
CA VAL A 147 2.91 34.94 -4.91
C VAL A 147 3.62 35.52 -3.69
N ASP A 148 3.15 36.67 -3.22
CA ASP A 148 3.69 37.33 -2.03
C ASP A 148 2.99 36.79 -0.79
N CYS A 149 3.79 36.37 0.19
CA CYS A 149 3.31 35.71 1.38
C CYS A 149 3.89 36.30 2.67
N THR A 150 3.17 36.09 3.77
CA THR A 150 3.65 36.28 5.14
C THR A 150 3.94 34.92 5.77
N VAL A 151 5.10 34.76 6.38
CA VAL A 151 5.47 33.56 7.14
C VAL A 151 4.61 33.48 8.41
N LEU A 152 3.80 32.43 8.54
CA LEU A 152 3.04 32.13 9.75
C LEU A 152 3.86 31.29 10.72
N VAL A 153 4.54 30.27 10.20
CA VAL A 153 5.42 29.37 10.96
C VAL A 153 6.76 29.33 10.23
N GLY A 154 7.77 29.87 10.90
CA GLY A 154 9.14 29.97 10.40
C GLY A 154 9.96 28.71 10.65
N GLY A 155 11.22 28.74 10.23
CA GLY A 155 12.18 27.65 10.38
C GLY A 155 13.24 27.66 9.29
N LYS A 156 14.05 26.60 9.25
CA LYS A 156 15.04 26.41 8.19
C LYS A 156 14.36 25.85 6.93
N LEU A 157 14.39 26.61 5.84
CA LEU A 157 13.91 26.19 4.53
C LEU A 157 15.11 25.84 3.62
N GLY A 158 15.24 24.56 3.27
CA GLY A 158 16.26 24.09 2.34
C GLY A 158 15.80 24.17 0.87
N SER A 159 16.72 23.98 -0.05
CA SER A 159 16.41 23.89 -1.50
C SER A 159 15.55 22.66 -1.83
N ARG A 160 14.78 22.74 -2.93
CA ARG A 160 13.98 21.64 -3.51
C ARG A 160 12.94 21.03 -2.55
N LYS A 161 12.46 21.81 -1.58
CA LYS A 161 11.41 21.39 -0.64
C LYS A 161 10.02 21.44 -1.29
N GLY A 162 9.15 20.52 -0.87
CA GLY A 162 7.78 20.43 -1.38
C GLY A 162 6.93 21.63 -0.99
N ILE A 163 5.96 21.99 -1.84
CA ILE A 163 4.91 22.97 -1.55
C ILE A 163 3.56 22.25 -1.68
N ASN A 164 2.72 22.41 -0.66
CA ASN A 164 1.31 22.01 -0.68
C ASN A 164 0.42 23.19 -0.33
N ARG A 165 -0.88 23.10 -0.65
CA ARG A 165 -1.89 24.07 -0.21
C ARG A 165 -2.80 23.41 0.81
N LEU A 166 -3.02 24.07 1.95
CA LEU A 166 -3.96 23.58 2.95
C LEU A 166 -5.36 23.52 2.34
N GLY A 167 -6.03 22.38 2.46
CA GLY A 167 -7.32 22.09 1.81
C GLY A 167 -7.19 21.58 0.37
N GLY A 168 -5.98 21.35 -0.15
CA GLY A 168 -5.73 20.82 -1.49
C GLY A 168 -5.99 21.82 -2.62
N GLY A 169 -6.09 21.33 -3.86
CA GLY A 169 -6.43 22.13 -5.05
C GLY A 169 -5.26 22.75 -5.82
N LEU A 170 -4.03 22.29 -5.57
CA LEU A 170 -2.94 22.45 -6.54
C LEU A 170 -3.12 21.41 -7.65
N ALA A 171 -3.61 21.85 -8.81
CA ALA A 171 -3.94 20.98 -9.92
C ALA A 171 -2.68 20.59 -10.72
N ALA A 172 -2.15 19.41 -10.49
CA ALA A 172 -1.14 18.79 -11.36
C ALA A 172 -1.67 17.46 -11.94
N PRO A 173 -1.34 17.12 -13.19
CA PRO A 173 -1.60 15.78 -13.73
C PRO A 173 -0.96 14.72 -12.84
N ALA A 174 -1.67 13.62 -12.57
CA ALA A 174 -1.16 12.55 -11.70
C ALA A 174 0.09 11.87 -12.28
N LEU A 175 0.18 11.77 -13.61
CA LEU A 175 1.34 11.24 -14.32
C LEU A 175 2.20 12.37 -14.89
N THR A 176 3.47 12.41 -14.47
CA THR A 176 4.48 13.32 -15.03
C THR A 176 5.20 12.68 -16.22
N ALA A 177 5.96 13.49 -16.98
CA ALA A 177 6.84 12.97 -18.02
C ALA A 177 7.88 11.97 -17.46
N LYS A 178 8.30 12.15 -16.21
CA LYS A 178 9.17 11.21 -15.51
C LYS A 178 8.45 9.90 -15.23
N ASP A 179 7.20 9.94 -14.75
CA ASP A 179 6.44 8.73 -14.45
C ASP A 179 6.17 7.89 -15.71
N ILE A 180 5.91 8.55 -16.86
CA ILE A 180 5.79 7.88 -18.16
C ILE A 180 7.11 7.18 -18.53
N ALA A 181 8.24 7.87 -18.39
CA ALA A 181 9.56 7.27 -18.64
C ALA A 181 9.91 6.14 -17.65
N ASP A 182 9.48 6.26 -16.39
CA ASP A 182 9.63 5.21 -15.39
C ASP A 182 8.79 3.98 -15.79
N ILE A 183 7.56 4.17 -16.30
CA ILE A 183 6.70 3.10 -16.82
C ILE A 183 7.39 2.33 -17.96
N ASP A 184 8.01 3.02 -18.92
CA ASP A 184 8.78 2.37 -20.01
C ASP A 184 9.84 1.41 -19.46
N SER A 185 10.47 1.82 -18.36
CA SER A 185 11.56 1.09 -17.71
C SER A 185 11.10 -0.09 -16.85
N LEU A 186 9.80 -0.20 -16.55
CA LEU A 186 9.24 -1.28 -15.72
C LEU A 186 9.35 -2.65 -16.38
N THR A 187 9.61 -2.74 -17.69
CA THR A 187 9.82 -4.00 -18.41
C THR A 187 10.97 -4.84 -17.81
N GLY A 188 12.02 -4.20 -17.30
CA GLY A 188 13.12 -4.86 -16.61
C GLY A 188 12.80 -5.24 -15.15
N VAL A 189 11.86 -4.53 -14.53
CA VAL A 189 11.43 -4.78 -13.14
C VAL A 189 10.33 -5.84 -13.07
N ARG A 190 9.38 -5.82 -14.02
CA ARG A 190 8.14 -6.61 -14.07
C ARG A 190 7.39 -6.61 -12.73
N PRO A 191 7.03 -5.45 -12.17
CA PRO A 191 6.45 -5.40 -10.83
C PRO A 191 5.11 -6.13 -10.78
N ASP A 192 4.72 -6.55 -9.58
CA ASP A 192 3.42 -7.18 -9.32
C ASP A 192 2.36 -6.11 -9.02
N PHE A 193 2.81 -4.96 -8.50
CA PHE A 193 1.99 -3.81 -8.19
C PHE A 193 2.64 -2.53 -8.71
N VAL A 194 1.82 -1.58 -9.15
CA VAL A 194 2.25 -0.20 -9.44
C VAL A 194 1.44 0.75 -8.57
N ALA A 195 2.09 1.62 -7.81
CA ALA A 195 1.42 2.66 -7.06
C ALA A 195 1.47 3.99 -7.83
N VAL A 196 0.33 4.65 -7.95
CA VAL A 196 0.17 5.93 -8.65
C VAL A 196 -0.02 7.02 -7.62
N SER A 197 0.88 8.01 -7.65
CA SER A 197 0.90 9.14 -6.72
C SER A 197 -0.06 10.26 -7.15
N PHE A 198 -0.57 11.02 -6.19
CA PHE A 198 -1.43 12.19 -6.36
C PHE A 198 -2.60 11.97 -7.32
N VAL A 199 -3.23 10.81 -7.26
CA VAL A 199 -4.43 10.49 -8.05
C VAL A 199 -5.54 11.45 -7.68
N SER A 200 -6.23 12.02 -8.68
CA SER A 200 -7.39 12.90 -8.46
C SER A 200 -8.66 12.37 -9.11
N THR A 201 -8.55 11.44 -10.07
CA THR A 201 -9.69 10.86 -10.80
C THR A 201 -9.52 9.37 -11.09
N ALA A 202 -10.62 8.70 -11.45
CA ALA A 202 -10.57 7.33 -11.96
C ALA A 202 -9.77 7.23 -13.27
N GLU A 203 -9.80 8.28 -14.09
CA GLU A 203 -9.12 8.33 -15.39
C GLU A 203 -7.60 8.21 -15.25
N ASP A 204 -7.00 8.80 -14.21
CA ASP A 204 -5.57 8.65 -13.92
C ASP A 204 -5.15 7.17 -13.80
N ILE A 205 -6.02 6.35 -13.22
CA ILE A 205 -5.82 4.90 -13.06
C ILE A 205 -6.03 4.17 -14.37
N LEU A 206 -7.02 4.56 -15.17
CA LEU A 206 -7.29 3.99 -16.49
C LEU A 206 -6.14 4.27 -17.46
N GLN A 207 -5.67 5.52 -17.51
CA GLN A 207 -4.53 5.94 -18.31
C GLN A 207 -3.25 5.20 -17.91
N THR A 208 -2.97 5.07 -16.61
CA THR A 208 -1.81 4.30 -16.13
C THR A 208 -1.88 2.84 -16.62
N ARG A 209 -3.06 2.22 -16.56
CA ARG A 209 -3.26 0.84 -17.04
C ARG A 209 -3.03 0.71 -18.54
N GLU A 210 -3.50 1.67 -19.32
CA GLU A 210 -3.28 1.68 -20.77
C GLU A 210 -1.78 1.76 -21.11
N LEU A 211 -1.07 2.68 -20.46
CA LEU A 211 0.39 2.81 -20.62
C LEU A 211 1.11 1.50 -20.26
N LEU A 212 0.80 0.90 -19.12
CA LEU A 212 1.39 -0.40 -18.72
C LEU A 212 1.09 -1.51 -19.74
N ALA A 213 -0.13 -1.54 -20.29
CA ALA A 213 -0.53 -2.53 -21.28
C ALA A 213 0.23 -2.40 -22.62
N GLN A 214 0.61 -1.18 -23.01
CA GLN A 214 1.48 -0.94 -24.18
C GLN A 214 2.84 -1.64 -24.04
N HIS A 215 3.31 -1.85 -22.80
CA HIS A 215 4.54 -2.60 -22.49
C HIS A 215 4.30 -4.08 -22.13
N GLN A 216 3.08 -4.61 -22.35
CA GLN A 216 2.69 -5.98 -22.00
C GLN A 216 2.83 -6.27 -20.49
N LEU A 217 2.65 -5.23 -19.67
CA LEU A 217 2.65 -5.34 -18.21
C LEU A 217 1.20 -5.26 -17.71
N GLN A 218 0.86 -6.10 -16.74
CA GLN A 218 -0.46 -6.09 -16.08
C GLN A 218 -0.37 -6.12 -14.54
N PRO A 219 0.46 -5.27 -13.91
CA PRO A 219 0.52 -5.20 -12.46
C PRO A 219 -0.81 -4.70 -11.89
N ALA A 220 -1.10 -5.08 -10.65
CA ALA A 220 -2.21 -4.52 -9.90
C ALA A 220 -1.92 -3.06 -9.52
N ILE A 221 -2.83 -2.14 -9.85
CA ILE A 221 -2.64 -0.71 -9.59
C ILE A 221 -3.14 -0.35 -8.19
N ILE A 222 -2.29 0.31 -7.40
CA ILE A 222 -2.60 0.89 -6.10
C ILE A 222 -2.74 2.41 -6.23
N ALA A 223 -3.92 2.95 -5.97
CA ALA A 223 -4.14 4.39 -5.97
C ALA A 223 -3.69 4.99 -4.65
N LYS A 224 -2.76 5.96 -4.66
CA LYS A 224 -2.35 6.65 -3.45
C LYS A 224 -3.30 7.81 -3.17
N ILE A 225 -3.97 7.75 -2.03
CA ILE A 225 -4.91 8.78 -1.58
C ILE A 225 -4.12 9.82 -0.80
N GLU A 226 -3.72 10.87 -1.51
CA GLU A 226 -2.82 11.94 -1.03
C GLU A 226 -3.48 13.32 -1.04
N ARG A 227 -4.64 13.47 -1.69
CA ARG A 227 -5.28 14.77 -1.94
C ARG A 227 -6.56 14.99 -1.11
N ALA A 228 -6.70 16.18 -0.55
CA ALA A 228 -7.90 16.63 0.17
C ALA A 228 -9.15 16.61 -0.71
N GLU A 229 -9.03 17.00 -1.99
CA GLU A 229 -10.15 17.06 -2.94
C GLU A 229 -10.78 15.68 -3.20
N VAL A 230 -9.96 14.62 -3.16
CA VAL A 230 -10.42 13.23 -3.35
C VAL A 230 -11.22 12.77 -2.15
N VAL A 231 -10.74 13.03 -0.93
CA VAL A 231 -11.44 12.59 0.29
C VAL A 231 -12.67 13.44 0.61
N ALA A 232 -12.76 14.66 0.07
CA ALA A 232 -13.91 15.53 0.21
C ALA A 232 -15.10 15.13 -0.69
N ASN A 233 -14.88 14.31 -1.72
CA ASN A 233 -15.91 13.91 -2.69
C ASN A 233 -16.06 12.38 -2.78
N GLU A 234 -17.18 11.86 -2.27
CA GLU A 234 -17.43 10.40 -2.27
C GLU A 234 -17.48 9.80 -3.68
N ALA A 235 -18.04 10.49 -4.68
CA ALA A 235 -18.14 9.97 -6.03
C ALA A 235 -16.75 9.80 -6.66
N THR A 236 -15.88 10.81 -6.50
CA THR A 236 -14.48 10.78 -6.94
C THR A 236 -13.72 9.66 -6.24
N LEU A 237 -13.79 9.60 -4.90
CA LEU A 237 -13.13 8.55 -4.12
C LEU A 237 -13.58 7.15 -4.55
N ASN A 238 -14.88 6.95 -4.73
CA ASN A 238 -15.43 5.66 -5.16
C ASN A 238 -14.99 5.29 -6.56
N GLY A 239 -14.97 6.25 -7.50
CA GLY A 239 -14.47 6.02 -8.85
C GLY A 239 -13.00 5.57 -8.85
N ILE A 240 -12.16 6.20 -8.03
CA ILE A 240 -10.75 5.82 -7.88
C ILE A 240 -10.61 4.42 -7.26
N ILE A 241 -11.34 4.15 -6.16
CA ILE A 241 -11.31 2.83 -5.51
C ILE A 241 -11.73 1.75 -6.51
N ASP A 242 -12.84 1.94 -7.22
CA ASP A 242 -13.34 0.95 -8.17
C ASP A 242 -12.38 0.72 -9.35
N ALA A 243 -11.80 1.79 -9.89
CA ALA A 243 -10.81 1.69 -10.96
C ALA A 243 -9.48 1.05 -10.52
N SER A 244 -9.20 0.93 -9.22
CA SER A 244 -7.94 0.40 -8.67
C SER A 244 -8.07 -1.06 -8.17
N PHE A 245 -6.94 -1.76 -8.00
CA PHE A 245 -6.91 -3.02 -7.25
C PHE A 245 -7.00 -2.77 -5.73
N GLY A 246 -6.43 -1.66 -5.29
CA GLY A 246 -6.43 -1.23 -3.92
C GLY A 246 -6.00 0.22 -3.79
N ILE A 247 -6.11 0.73 -2.57
CA ILE A 247 -5.68 2.09 -2.24
C ILE A 247 -4.54 2.08 -1.22
N MET A 248 -3.76 3.14 -1.20
CA MET A 248 -2.79 3.43 -0.16
C MET A 248 -3.20 4.70 0.56
N VAL A 249 -3.42 4.61 1.88
CA VAL A 249 -3.61 5.77 2.76
C VAL A 249 -2.24 6.38 3.02
N ALA A 250 -1.87 7.36 2.20
CA ALA A 250 -0.56 8.02 2.25
C ALA A 250 -0.62 9.21 3.23
N ARG A 251 -0.39 8.89 4.50
CA ARG A 251 -0.64 9.79 5.64
C ARG A 251 0.19 11.07 5.64
N GLY A 252 1.43 11.01 5.14
CA GLY A 252 2.31 12.18 5.02
C GLY A 252 1.67 13.30 4.18
N ASP A 253 1.53 13.08 2.87
CA ASP A 253 0.97 14.11 1.98
C ASP A 253 -0.50 14.44 2.30
N LEU A 254 -1.33 13.42 2.60
CA LEU A 254 -2.74 13.65 2.94
C LEU A 254 -2.90 14.47 4.23
N GLY A 255 -2.11 14.16 5.26
CA GLY A 255 -2.13 14.85 6.54
C GLY A 255 -1.70 16.32 6.42
N VAL A 256 -0.76 16.61 5.52
CA VAL A 256 -0.36 17.98 5.21
C VAL A 256 -1.53 18.76 4.59
N GLU A 257 -2.28 18.18 3.66
CA GLU A 257 -3.40 18.88 3.02
C GLU A 257 -4.65 19.02 3.91
N VAL A 258 -5.01 18.00 4.69
CA VAL A 258 -6.26 18.00 5.49
C VAL A 258 -6.06 18.38 6.95
N GLY A 259 -4.82 18.37 7.43
CA GLY A 259 -4.44 18.52 8.83
C GLY A 259 -4.41 17.19 9.59
N ASP A 260 -3.38 17.02 10.43
CA ASP A 260 -3.14 15.79 11.20
C ASP A 260 -4.33 15.36 12.09
N ALA A 261 -5.09 16.32 12.61
CA ALA A 261 -6.23 16.05 13.48
C ALA A 261 -7.36 15.30 12.75
N GLU A 262 -7.59 15.59 11.46
CA GLU A 262 -8.63 14.96 10.65
C GLU A 262 -8.20 13.59 10.11
N LEU A 263 -6.89 13.34 10.07
CA LEU A 263 -6.30 12.18 9.41
C LEU A 263 -6.76 10.84 10.00
N ILE A 264 -7.01 10.78 11.32
CA ILE A 264 -7.47 9.57 11.98
C ILE A 264 -8.87 9.15 11.52
N GLY A 265 -9.77 10.11 11.32
CA GLY A 265 -11.12 9.87 10.81
C GLY A 265 -11.07 9.40 9.36
N LEU A 266 -10.27 10.08 8.54
CA LEU A 266 -10.07 9.76 7.13
C LEU A 266 -9.45 8.37 6.93
N GLN A 267 -8.42 7.99 7.69
CA GLN A 267 -7.81 6.66 7.63
C GLN A 267 -8.87 5.56 7.85
N LYS A 268 -9.66 5.68 8.92
CA LYS A 268 -10.71 4.71 9.25
C LYS A 268 -11.78 4.65 8.16
N HIS A 269 -12.18 5.80 7.64
CA HIS A 269 -13.14 5.89 6.53
C HIS A 269 -12.60 5.18 5.27
N LEU A 270 -11.37 5.50 4.85
CA LEU A 270 -10.74 4.93 3.66
C LEU A 270 -10.56 3.41 3.75
N ILE A 271 -10.08 2.90 4.90
CA ILE A 271 -9.93 1.46 5.14
C ILE A 271 -11.30 0.76 5.06
N SER A 272 -12.30 1.32 5.75
CA SER A 272 -13.66 0.77 5.75
C SER A 272 -14.27 0.78 4.34
N ARG A 273 -14.09 1.86 3.59
CA ARG A 273 -14.63 2.04 2.24
C ARG A 273 -14.00 1.07 1.25
N ALA A 274 -12.66 0.97 1.22
CA ALA A 274 -11.94 0.03 0.36
C ALA A 274 -12.40 -1.41 0.60
N ARG A 275 -12.52 -1.83 1.88
CA ARG A 275 -13.00 -3.18 2.23
C ARG A 275 -14.46 -3.42 1.82
N LYS A 276 -15.33 -2.41 1.91
CA LYS A 276 -16.73 -2.51 1.45
C LYS A 276 -16.81 -2.63 -0.07
N MET A 277 -15.88 -2.03 -0.79
CA MET A 277 -15.78 -2.08 -2.26
C MET A 277 -14.88 -3.22 -2.76
N ASP A 278 -14.60 -4.21 -1.91
CA ASP A 278 -13.85 -5.40 -2.28
C ASP A 278 -12.42 -5.12 -2.80
N ARG A 279 -11.81 -4.01 -2.35
CA ARG A 279 -10.45 -3.59 -2.69
C ARG A 279 -9.48 -3.71 -1.52
N VAL A 280 -8.19 -3.87 -1.83
CA VAL A 280 -7.09 -3.91 -0.86
C VAL A 280 -6.79 -2.51 -0.32
N VAL A 281 -6.30 -2.40 0.92
CA VAL A 281 -5.88 -1.11 1.49
C VAL A 281 -4.56 -1.21 2.25
N ILE A 282 -3.61 -0.32 1.92
CA ILE A 282 -2.33 -0.18 2.60
C ILE A 282 -2.35 1.08 3.47
N THR A 283 -1.96 0.97 4.74
CA THR A 283 -1.70 2.14 5.60
C THR A 283 -0.21 2.46 5.54
N ALA A 284 0.13 3.69 5.13
CA ALA A 284 1.49 4.05 4.75
C ALA A 284 2.03 5.27 5.50
N THR A 285 3.36 5.35 5.51
CA THR A 285 4.22 6.44 6.04
C THR A 285 4.25 6.57 7.56
N GLN A 286 5.44 6.83 8.13
CA GLN A 286 5.67 7.15 9.56
C GLN A 286 5.05 6.16 10.56
N MET A 287 5.05 4.87 10.24
CA MET A 287 4.49 3.85 11.14
C MET A 287 5.45 3.54 12.30
N MET A 288 6.77 3.61 12.06
CA MET A 288 7.82 3.36 13.06
C MET A 288 9.06 4.26 12.83
N GLU A 289 8.82 5.53 12.48
CA GLU A 289 9.85 6.52 12.07
C GLU A 289 11.05 6.60 13.01
N SER A 290 10.85 6.50 14.32
CA SER A 290 11.91 6.55 15.32
C SER A 290 12.95 5.45 15.12
N MET A 291 12.58 4.33 14.50
CA MET A 291 13.45 3.19 14.23
C MET A 291 14.44 3.40 13.08
N ILE A 292 14.37 4.54 12.37
CA ILE A 292 15.45 4.96 11.47
C ILE A 292 16.77 5.04 12.23
N ASN A 293 16.72 5.58 13.46
CA ASN A 293 17.90 5.83 14.30
C ASN A 293 17.92 5.00 15.59
N ASN A 294 16.81 4.39 15.98
CA ASN A 294 16.68 3.65 17.25
C ASN A 294 16.39 2.17 17.01
N ALA A 295 16.93 1.29 17.86
CA ALA A 295 16.73 -0.15 17.74
C ALA A 295 15.32 -0.62 18.18
N MET A 296 14.52 0.26 18.79
CA MET A 296 13.19 -0.05 19.33
C MET A 296 12.19 1.06 18.97
N PRO A 297 10.92 0.71 18.69
CA PRO A 297 9.89 1.70 18.43
C PRO A 297 9.43 2.35 19.74
N THR A 298 8.87 3.55 19.63
CA THR A 298 8.12 4.17 20.72
C THR A 298 6.81 3.41 20.96
N ARG A 299 6.22 3.59 22.15
CA ARG A 299 4.88 3.04 22.41
C ARG A 299 3.82 3.63 21.47
N ALA A 300 3.93 4.92 21.15
CA ALA A 300 3.00 5.60 20.25
C ALA A 300 2.97 4.94 18.86
N GLU A 301 4.13 4.62 18.29
CA GLU A 301 4.25 3.91 17.01
C GLU A 301 3.69 2.48 17.07
N VAL A 302 3.95 1.75 18.16
CA VAL A 302 3.34 0.43 18.36
C VAL A 302 1.80 0.52 18.39
N PHE A 303 1.25 1.53 19.09
CA PHE A 303 -0.18 1.79 19.11
C PHE A 303 -0.72 2.19 17.74
N ASP A 304 0.02 2.96 16.96
CA ASP A 304 -0.37 3.36 15.61
C ASP A 304 -0.51 2.13 14.68
N VAL A 305 0.53 1.27 14.63
CA VAL A 305 0.46 0.00 13.89
C VAL A 305 -0.69 -0.87 14.35
N ALA A 306 -0.85 -1.04 15.67
CA ALA A 306 -1.94 -1.85 16.23
C ALA A 306 -3.32 -1.31 15.84
N ASN A 307 -3.53 0.01 15.89
CA ASN A 307 -4.81 0.61 15.52
C ASN A 307 -5.11 0.44 14.02
N ALA A 308 -4.12 0.59 13.14
CA ALA A 308 -4.32 0.31 11.71
C ALA A 308 -4.74 -1.14 11.43
N VAL A 309 -4.18 -2.10 12.19
CA VAL A 309 -4.56 -3.53 12.14
C VAL A 309 -5.99 -3.75 12.61
N LEU A 310 -6.42 -3.05 13.67
CA LEU A 310 -7.78 -3.13 14.20
C LEU A 310 -8.81 -2.46 13.29
N ASP A 311 -8.45 -1.34 12.65
CA ASP A 311 -9.25 -0.69 11.60
C ASP A 311 -9.45 -1.61 10.40
N GLY A 312 -8.50 -2.52 10.22
CA GLY A 312 -8.60 -3.66 9.34
C GLY A 312 -7.84 -3.51 8.05
N THR A 313 -6.76 -2.72 8.07
CA THR A 313 -5.85 -2.57 6.95
C THR A 313 -5.34 -3.93 6.43
N ASP A 314 -5.12 -4.03 5.12
CA ASP A 314 -4.49 -5.22 4.54
C ASP A 314 -3.02 -5.27 4.86
N ALA A 315 -2.35 -4.13 4.75
CA ALA A 315 -0.93 -4.02 4.94
C ALA A 315 -0.55 -2.72 5.64
N VAL A 316 0.54 -2.78 6.39
CA VAL A 316 1.25 -1.61 6.93
C VAL A 316 2.58 -1.46 6.19
N MET A 317 3.02 -0.22 5.98
CA MET A 317 4.20 0.07 5.16
C MET A 317 5.31 0.78 5.92
N LEU A 318 6.54 0.31 5.71
CA LEU A 318 7.79 0.94 6.13
C LEU A 318 8.45 1.64 4.93
N SER A 319 8.92 2.86 5.16
CA SER A 319 9.52 3.76 4.18
C SER A 319 11.02 3.93 4.46
N ALA A 320 11.42 5.00 5.15
CA ALA A 320 12.82 5.28 5.43
C ALA A 320 13.41 4.26 6.42
N GLU A 321 12.57 3.71 7.30
CA GLU A 321 12.94 2.75 8.34
C GLU A 321 13.69 1.54 7.77
N THR A 322 13.25 1.02 6.62
CA THR A 322 13.90 -0.11 5.94
C THR A 322 14.85 0.31 4.83
N ALA A 323 14.60 1.45 4.18
CA ALA A 323 15.39 1.86 3.02
C ALA A 323 16.76 2.44 3.39
N VAL A 324 16.82 3.25 4.45
CA VAL A 324 18.03 3.99 4.87
C VAL A 324 18.30 3.92 6.37
N GLY A 325 17.37 3.34 7.14
CA GLY A 325 17.50 3.21 8.60
C GLY A 325 18.61 2.26 9.02
N SER A 326 19.04 2.42 10.28
CA SER A 326 20.12 1.62 10.88
C SER A 326 19.66 0.20 11.28
N TYR A 327 18.35 -0.02 11.39
CA TYR A 327 17.76 -1.26 11.93
C TYR A 327 16.66 -1.85 11.02
N PRO A 328 16.94 -2.07 9.71
CA PRO A 328 15.91 -2.42 8.73
C PRO A 328 15.24 -3.78 9.01
N VAL A 329 15.95 -4.74 9.61
CA VAL A 329 15.39 -6.07 9.90
C VAL A 329 14.58 -6.05 11.20
N GLU A 330 15.07 -5.34 12.20
CA GLU A 330 14.49 -5.22 13.52
C GLU A 330 13.16 -4.46 13.46
N VAL A 331 13.06 -3.41 12.64
CA VAL A 331 11.79 -2.69 12.46
C VAL A 331 10.71 -3.56 11.81
N VAL A 332 11.07 -4.43 10.85
CA VAL A 332 10.11 -5.40 10.29
C VAL A 332 9.65 -6.40 11.34
N ALA A 333 10.56 -6.90 12.19
CA ALA A 333 10.21 -7.81 13.27
C ALA A 333 9.28 -7.13 14.30
N ALA A 334 9.60 -5.90 14.71
CA ALA A 334 8.77 -5.12 15.63
C ALA A 334 7.37 -4.85 15.06
N MET A 335 7.27 -4.50 13.77
CA MET A 335 6.00 -4.32 13.07
C MET A 335 5.20 -5.62 12.98
N ALA A 336 5.87 -6.75 12.72
CA ALA A 336 5.23 -8.06 12.70
C ALA A 336 4.67 -8.47 14.08
N ASP A 337 5.41 -8.21 15.15
CA ASP A 337 5.00 -8.50 16.52
C ASP A 337 3.83 -7.61 16.95
N ALA A 338 3.86 -6.32 16.63
CA ALA A 338 2.74 -5.40 16.88
C ALA A 338 1.46 -5.87 16.16
N ALA A 339 1.57 -6.29 14.90
CA ALA A 339 0.44 -6.83 14.14
C ALA A 339 -0.10 -8.13 14.75
N LEU A 340 0.77 -9.09 15.10
CA LEU A 340 0.37 -10.34 15.75
C LEU A 340 -0.30 -10.10 17.11
N GLY A 341 0.16 -9.11 17.87
CA GLY A 341 -0.46 -8.69 19.13
C GLY A 341 -1.87 -8.16 18.90
N ALA A 342 -2.04 -7.23 17.96
CA ALA A 342 -3.33 -6.63 17.62
C ALA A 342 -4.33 -7.65 17.03
N GLU A 343 -3.87 -8.60 16.23
CA GLU A 343 -4.70 -9.65 15.62
C GLU A 343 -5.35 -10.61 16.63
N ARG A 344 -4.80 -10.70 17.85
CA ARG A 344 -5.41 -11.50 18.93
C ARG A 344 -6.68 -10.86 19.48
N HIS A 345 -6.82 -9.55 19.32
CA HIS A 345 -7.97 -8.82 19.82
C HIS A 345 -9.27 -9.26 19.12
N PRO A 346 -10.39 -9.44 19.84
CA PRO A 346 -11.65 -9.90 19.25
C PRO A 346 -12.12 -9.06 18.05
N VAL A 347 -11.93 -7.74 18.09
CA VAL A 347 -12.31 -6.83 16.98
C VAL A 347 -11.64 -7.22 15.65
N ALA A 348 -10.41 -7.69 15.66
CA ALA A 348 -9.71 -8.14 14.45
C ALA A 348 -10.24 -9.49 13.90
N ARG A 349 -11.01 -10.22 14.70
CA ARG A 349 -11.47 -11.60 14.43
C ARG A 349 -12.97 -11.70 14.19
N THR A 350 -13.75 -10.73 14.67
CA THR A 350 -15.21 -10.72 14.54
C THR A 350 -15.65 -9.92 13.31
N SER A 351 -16.57 -10.48 12.54
CA SER A 351 -17.18 -9.83 11.36
C SER A 351 -18.68 -9.62 11.59
N ARG A 352 -19.26 -8.61 10.93
CA ARG A 352 -20.71 -8.44 10.82
C ARG A 352 -21.29 -9.12 9.57
N TYR A 353 -20.46 -9.83 8.80
CA TYR A 353 -20.86 -10.66 7.66
C TYR A 353 -21.71 -9.97 6.58
N ARG A 354 -21.69 -8.63 6.50
CA ARG A 354 -22.44 -7.85 5.51
C ARG A 354 -23.94 -8.20 5.46
N LEU A 355 -24.57 -8.38 6.61
CA LEU A 355 -25.98 -8.82 6.73
C LEU A 355 -26.98 -8.02 5.87
N ASP A 356 -26.70 -6.73 5.61
CA ASP A 356 -27.60 -5.85 4.85
C ASP A 356 -27.28 -5.78 3.35
N ARG A 357 -26.29 -6.52 2.83
CA ARG A 357 -25.87 -6.49 1.42
C ARG A 357 -26.37 -7.74 0.68
N GLN A 358 -26.96 -7.52 -0.49
CA GLN A 358 -27.22 -8.59 -1.46
C GLN A 358 -25.98 -8.81 -2.33
N PHE A 359 -25.68 -10.08 -2.64
CA PHE A 359 -24.55 -10.46 -3.48
C PHE A 359 -25.00 -10.71 -4.91
N GLU A 360 -24.19 -10.26 -5.87
CA GLU A 360 -24.55 -10.31 -7.30
C GLU A 360 -24.00 -11.54 -8.02
N SER A 361 -23.11 -12.32 -7.37
CA SER A 361 -22.50 -13.52 -7.95
C SER A 361 -22.47 -14.70 -6.99
N ALA A 362 -22.54 -15.91 -7.55
CA ALA A 362 -22.37 -17.15 -6.79
C ALA A 362 -20.98 -17.23 -6.12
N GLN A 363 -19.94 -16.75 -6.79
CA GLN A 363 -18.57 -16.69 -6.26
C GLN A 363 -18.50 -15.83 -4.99
N GLU A 364 -19.13 -14.65 -4.99
CA GLU A 364 -19.20 -13.80 -3.79
C GLU A 364 -20.01 -14.48 -2.69
N ALA A 365 -21.19 -15.03 -3.00
CA ALA A 365 -22.02 -15.72 -2.03
C ALA A 365 -21.28 -16.90 -1.34
N ILE A 366 -20.53 -17.69 -2.13
CA ILE A 366 -19.69 -18.79 -1.60
C ILE A 366 -18.55 -18.25 -0.74
N ALA A 367 -17.84 -17.22 -1.19
CA ALA A 367 -16.75 -16.61 -0.42
C ALA A 367 -17.21 -16.09 0.96
N MET A 368 -18.36 -15.41 1.00
CA MET A 368 -18.91 -14.87 2.25
C MET A 368 -19.43 -15.98 3.16
N SER A 369 -20.13 -16.97 2.60
CA SER A 369 -20.63 -18.15 3.34
C SER A 369 -19.50 -18.99 3.93
N ALA A 370 -18.39 -19.12 3.21
CA ALA A 370 -17.18 -19.81 3.65
C ALA A 370 -16.58 -19.18 4.90
N ILE A 371 -16.41 -17.85 4.92
CA ILE A 371 -15.87 -17.17 6.11
C ILE A 371 -16.85 -17.27 7.29
N TYR A 372 -18.16 -17.17 7.03
CA TYR A 372 -19.16 -17.36 8.07
C TYR A 372 -19.04 -18.76 8.69
N ALA A 373 -19.07 -19.82 7.88
CA ALA A 373 -18.97 -21.20 8.37
C ALA A 373 -17.64 -21.45 9.09
N ALA A 374 -16.52 -20.96 8.54
CA ALA A 374 -15.19 -21.12 9.14
C ALA A 374 -15.08 -20.45 10.52
N ASN A 375 -15.65 -19.25 10.68
CA ASN A 375 -15.61 -18.53 11.96
C ASN A 375 -16.48 -19.17 13.05
N HIS A 376 -17.51 -19.93 12.68
CA HIS A 376 -18.48 -20.51 13.63
C HIS A 376 -18.26 -22.01 13.90
N TYR A 377 -17.52 -22.73 13.04
CA TYR A 377 -17.20 -24.13 13.29
C TYR A 377 -15.82 -24.27 13.95
N ASN A 378 -15.81 -24.53 15.26
CA ASN A 378 -14.62 -24.51 16.11
C ASN A 378 -13.50 -25.50 15.74
N LYS A 379 -13.76 -26.51 14.91
CA LYS A 379 -12.74 -27.45 14.41
C LYS A 379 -12.01 -26.94 13.17
N VAL A 380 -12.54 -25.92 12.50
CA VAL A 380 -11.89 -25.35 11.31
C VAL A 380 -10.59 -24.66 11.71
N ARG A 381 -9.52 -24.92 10.96
CA ARG A 381 -8.19 -24.29 11.16
C ARG A 381 -7.76 -23.38 10.02
N GLY A 382 -8.50 -23.37 8.92
CA GLY A 382 -8.25 -22.49 7.80
C GLY A 382 -9.23 -22.77 6.65
N ILE A 383 -9.06 -21.99 5.59
CA ILE A 383 -9.89 -22.08 4.39
C ILE A 383 -8.97 -22.38 3.21
N ALA A 384 -9.10 -23.55 2.59
CA ALA A 384 -8.41 -23.92 1.37
C ALA A 384 -9.23 -23.42 0.17
N CYS A 385 -8.70 -22.42 -0.54
CA CYS A 385 -9.37 -21.81 -1.68
C CYS A 385 -8.62 -22.12 -2.97
N LEU A 386 -9.16 -23.04 -3.77
CA LEU A 386 -8.70 -23.31 -5.13
C LEU A 386 -9.13 -22.17 -6.04
N THR A 387 -8.17 -21.49 -6.67
CA THR A 387 -8.45 -20.27 -7.44
C THR A 387 -7.47 -20.06 -8.59
N GLU A 388 -7.99 -19.63 -9.74
CA GLU A 388 -7.18 -19.25 -10.90
C GLU A 388 -6.83 -17.76 -10.90
N SER A 389 -7.82 -16.90 -10.64
CA SER A 389 -7.67 -15.43 -10.70
C SER A 389 -7.36 -14.78 -9.35
N GLY A 390 -7.56 -15.49 -8.24
CA GLY A 390 -7.40 -14.94 -6.88
C GLY A 390 -8.59 -14.11 -6.39
N THR A 391 -9.68 -14.00 -7.16
CA THR A 391 -10.87 -13.22 -6.76
C THR A 391 -11.52 -13.77 -5.49
N THR A 392 -11.68 -15.09 -5.37
CA THR A 392 -12.32 -15.72 -4.20
C THR A 392 -11.57 -15.43 -2.89
N PRO A 393 -10.24 -15.65 -2.75
CA PRO A 393 -9.53 -15.33 -1.52
C PRO A 393 -9.47 -13.81 -1.25
N LEU A 394 -9.45 -12.96 -2.28
CA LEU A 394 -9.60 -11.51 -2.12
C LEU A 394 -10.94 -11.17 -1.44
N LEU A 395 -12.06 -11.70 -1.96
CA LEU A 395 -13.39 -11.49 -1.38
C LEU A 395 -13.49 -12.01 0.06
N MET A 396 -12.99 -13.23 0.30
CA MET A 396 -12.92 -13.81 1.64
C MET A 396 -12.15 -12.92 2.63
N SER A 397 -11.01 -12.37 2.20
CA SER A 397 -10.16 -11.51 3.04
C SER A 397 -10.82 -10.19 3.44
N ARG A 398 -11.91 -9.78 2.78
CA ARG A 398 -12.66 -8.58 3.17
C ARG A 398 -13.39 -8.76 4.49
N LEU A 399 -13.70 -9.99 4.91
CA LEU A 399 -14.32 -10.28 6.20
C LEU A 399 -13.26 -10.60 7.27
N SER A 400 -13.47 -10.06 8.48
CA SER A 400 -12.61 -10.34 9.62
C SER A 400 -12.76 -11.79 10.09
N SER A 401 -11.65 -12.44 10.42
CA SER A 401 -11.56 -13.83 10.89
C SER A 401 -10.31 -13.99 11.76
N GLY A 402 -10.18 -15.06 12.53
CA GLY A 402 -8.89 -15.44 13.13
C GLY A 402 -8.08 -16.42 12.27
N LEU A 403 -8.67 -16.92 11.18
CA LEU A 403 -8.16 -18.06 10.43
C LEU A 403 -7.34 -17.61 9.20
N PRO A 404 -6.36 -18.43 8.77
CA PRO A 404 -5.68 -18.26 7.50
C PRO A 404 -6.57 -18.69 6.31
N ILE A 405 -6.40 -18.01 5.18
CA ILE A 405 -6.97 -18.37 3.88
C ILE A 405 -5.82 -18.89 3.02
N PHE A 406 -5.76 -20.19 2.77
CA PHE A 406 -4.77 -20.81 1.90
C PHE A 406 -5.24 -20.66 0.45
N ALA A 407 -4.62 -19.75 -0.31
CA ALA A 407 -4.91 -19.61 -1.72
C ALA A 407 -4.08 -20.60 -2.51
N LEU A 408 -4.75 -21.58 -3.12
CA LEU A 408 -4.17 -22.68 -3.89
C LEU A 408 -4.34 -22.38 -5.38
N SER A 409 -3.25 -22.22 -6.12
CA SER A 409 -3.28 -21.89 -7.55
C SER A 409 -2.07 -22.46 -8.28
N GLY A 410 -2.25 -22.85 -9.56
CA GLY A 410 -1.15 -23.14 -10.47
C GLY A 410 -0.52 -21.89 -11.09
N SER A 411 -1.15 -20.71 -10.92
CA SER A 411 -0.62 -19.45 -11.44
C SER A 411 0.26 -18.74 -10.40
N SER A 412 1.57 -18.71 -10.65
CA SER A 412 2.50 -17.95 -9.81
C SER A 412 2.18 -16.45 -9.80
N GLU A 413 1.67 -15.90 -10.91
CA GLU A 413 1.26 -14.50 -11.00
C GLU A 413 0.08 -14.19 -10.07
N THR A 414 -0.92 -15.08 -10.02
CA THR A 414 -2.05 -14.94 -9.09
C THR A 414 -1.59 -14.98 -7.65
N LEU A 415 -0.76 -15.97 -7.29
CA LEU A 415 -0.23 -16.14 -5.94
C LEU A 415 0.60 -14.93 -5.49
N GLN A 416 1.36 -14.37 -6.42
CA GLN A 416 2.16 -13.18 -6.20
C GLN A 416 1.27 -11.95 -5.92
N ARG A 417 0.17 -11.74 -6.64
CA ARG A 417 -0.79 -10.65 -6.31
C ARG A 417 -1.48 -10.87 -4.95
N LEU A 418 -1.74 -12.11 -4.57
CA LEU A 418 -2.40 -12.45 -3.30
C LEU A 418 -1.50 -12.26 -2.07
N CYS A 419 -0.19 -12.06 -2.25
CA CYS A 419 0.72 -11.82 -1.13
C CYS A 419 0.36 -10.54 -0.33
N LEU A 420 -0.37 -9.60 -0.94
CA LEU A 420 -0.82 -8.35 -0.32
C LEU A 420 -2.19 -8.45 0.39
N CYS A 421 -2.99 -9.50 0.14
CA CYS A 421 -4.33 -9.64 0.73
C CYS A 421 -4.28 -10.14 2.19
N ARG A 422 -4.96 -9.46 3.12
CA ARG A 422 -4.97 -9.79 4.55
C ARG A 422 -5.35 -11.25 4.83
N GLY A 423 -4.56 -11.94 5.63
CA GLY A 423 -4.84 -13.32 6.07
C GLY A 423 -4.72 -14.37 4.97
N VAL A 424 -4.38 -13.98 3.74
CA VAL A 424 -4.16 -14.91 2.62
C VAL A 424 -2.73 -15.41 2.65
N VAL A 425 -2.57 -16.73 2.58
CA VAL A 425 -1.31 -17.46 2.46
C VAL A 425 -1.28 -18.09 1.06
N PRO A 426 -0.56 -17.50 0.10
CA PRO A 426 -0.44 -18.05 -1.24
C PRO A 426 0.43 -19.31 -1.24
N LEU A 427 -0.05 -20.39 -1.83
CA LEU A 427 0.65 -21.67 -1.97
C LEU A 427 0.46 -22.21 -3.39
N PHE A 428 1.57 -22.66 -4.00
CA PHE A 428 1.53 -23.27 -5.32
C PHE A 428 0.82 -24.62 -5.24
N PHE A 429 -0.23 -24.78 -6.03
CA PHE A 429 -0.97 -26.03 -6.13
C PHE A 429 -1.66 -26.10 -7.49
N ASP A 430 -1.13 -26.92 -8.39
CA ASP A 430 -1.72 -27.15 -9.70
C ASP A 430 -2.83 -28.21 -9.60
N ALA A 431 -4.06 -27.75 -9.39
CA ALA A 431 -5.22 -28.63 -9.32
C ALA A 431 -5.49 -29.38 -10.65
N GLY A 432 -5.04 -28.84 -11.79
CA GLY A 432 -5.21 -29.45 -13.11
C GLY A 432 -4.33 -30.67 -13.33
N ALA A 433 -3.28 -30.85 -12.51
CA ALA A 433 -2.41 -32.01 -12.55
C ALA A 433 -3.02 -33.28 -11.92
N PHE A 434 -4.21 -33.18 -11.30
CA PHE A 434 -4.85 -34.28 -10.57
C PHE A 434 -6.23 -34.62 -11.12
N GLU A 435 -6.66 -35.86 -10.89
CA GLU A 435 -8.02 -36.29 -11.21
C GLU A 435 -9.06 -35.60 -10.32
N GLN A 436 -10.21 -35.21 -10.89
CA GLN A 436 -11.20 -34.36 -10.22
C GLN A 436 -11.66 -34.88 -8.84
N HIS A 437 -11.68 -36.20 -8.65
CA HIS A 437 -12.13 -36.84 -7.41
C HIS A 437 -11.04 -36.89 -6.31
N SER A 438 -9.75 -36.74 -6.66
CA SER A 438 -8.64 -36.79 -5.71
C SER A 438 -8.19 -35.41 -5.21
N ILE A 439 -8.47 -34.33 -5.97
CA ILE A 439 -8.06 -32.94 -5.66
C ILE A 439 -8.31 -32.55 -4.20
N GLU A 440 -9.46 -32.92 -3.63
CA GLU A 440 -9.81 -32.57 -2.24
C GLU A 440 -8.91 -33.25 -1.22
N ALA A 441 -8.61 -34.53 -1.41
CA ALA A 441 -7.71 -35.28 -0.53
C ALA A 441 -6.27 -34.78 -0.69
N THR A 442 -5.82 -34.58 -1.92
CA THR A 442 -4.46 -34.09 -2.22
C THR A 442 -4.23 -32.69 -1.66
N ALA A 443 -5.20 -31.79 -1.73
CA ALA A 443 -5.08 -30.45 -1.14
C ALA A 443 -4.96 -30.49 0.39
N ILE A 444 -5.65 -31.43 1.06
CA ILE A 444 -5.53 -31.62 2.51
C ILE A 444 -4.15 -32.17 2.88
N GLU A 445 -3.68 -33.19 2.17
CA GLU A 445 -2.36 -33.79 2.36
C GLU A 445 -1.26 -32.74 2.18
N PHE A 446 -1.31 -31.98 1.09
CA PHE A 446 -0.41 -30.86 0.82
C PHE A 446 -0.37 -29.85 1.98
N LEU A 447 -1.53 -29.44 2.50
CA LEU A 447 -1.59 -28.51 3.64
C LEU A 447 -1.09 -29.12 4.96
N CYS A 448 -1.15 -30.45 5.12
CA CYS A 448 -0.55 -31.14 6.25
C CYS A 448 0.98 -31.15 6.13
N ASP A 449 1.52 -31.41 4.94
CA ASP A 449 2.96 -31.41 4.66
C ASP A 449 3.57 -30.01 4.84
N GLU A 450 2.83 -28.96 4.46
CA GLU A 450 3.18 -27.56 4.72
C GLU A 450 3.04 -27.16 6.22
N GLY A 451 2.60 -28.07 7.08
CA GLY A 451 2.44 -27.86 8.52
C GLY A 451 1.28 -26.94 8.91
N GLN A 452 0.34 -26.71 8.01
CA GLN A 452 -0.81 -25.82 8.19
C GLN A 452 -2.00 -26.53 8.86
N LEU A 453 -2.17 -27.83 8.60
CA LEU A 453 -3.25 -28.68 9.12
C LEU A 453 -2.70 -29.92 9.84
N ARG A 454 -3.55 -30.57 10.66
CA ARG A 454 -3.25 -31.84 11.31
C ARG A 454 -4.46 -32.75 11.43
N LYS A 455 -4.19 -34.04 11.64
CA LYS A 455 -5.21 -35.02 11.99
C LYS A 455 -6.09 -34.54 13.15
N GLY A 456 -7.40 -34.59 12.95
CA GLY A 456 -8.42 -34.13 13.89
C GLY A 456 -8.89 -32.69 13.66
N ASP A 457 -8.20 -31.91 12.83
CA ASP A 457 -8.68 -30.60 12.37
C ASP A 457 -9.79 -30.75 11.31
N ALA A 458 -10.46 -29.65 11.01
CA ALA A 458 -11.25 -29.50 9.80
C ALA A 458 -10.71 -28.34 8.95
N VAL A 459 -10.95 -28.40 7.65
CA VAL A 459 -10.68 -27.31 6.72
C VAL A 459 -11.93 -27.02 5.91
N LEU A 460 -12.19 -25.74 5.64
CA LEU A 460 -13.23 -25.36 4.69
C LEU A 460 -12.60 -25.24 3.32
N LEU A 461 -13.15 -25.91 2.31
CA LEU A 461 -12.64 -25.92 0.95
C LEU A 461 -13.62 -25.23 0.01
N THR A 462 -13.13 -24.31 -0.83
CA THR A 462 -13.91 -23.72 -1.92
C THR A 462 -13.26 -23.98 -3.27
N LYS A 463 -14.07 -24.33 -4.27
CA LYS A 463 -13.62 -24.62 -5.64
C LYS A 463 -14.70 -24.31 -6.68
N GLY A 464 -14.32 -24.31 -7.95
CA GLY A 464 -15.26 -24.36 -9.06
C GLY A 464 -15.63 -25.81 -9.42
N ALA A 465 -16.80 -26.00 -10.02
CA ALA A 465 -17.19 -27.29 -10.58
C ALA A 465 -16.25 -27.74 -11.72
N VAL A 466 -15.76 -26.77 -12.51
CA VAL A 466 -14.76 -26.95 -13.57
C VAL A 466 -13.46 -26.27 -13.13
N MET A 467 -12.36 -27.01 -13.13
CA MET A 467 -11.03 -26.48 -12.80
C MET A 467 -10.48 -25.66 -13.99
N GLY A 468 -9.60 -24.68 -13.72
CA GLY A 468 -9.01 -23.84 -14.76
C GLY A 468 -9.90 -22.70 -15.29
N GLN A 469 -11.15 -22.58 -14.82
CA GLN A 469 -12.04 -21.47 -15.21
C GLN A 469 -12.09 -20.38 -14.14
N SER A 470 -11.74 -19.14 -14.53
CA SER A 470 -11.86 -17.96 -13.67
C SER A 470 -13.33 -17.59 -13.42
N GLY A 471 -13.64 -17.06 -12.24
CA GLY A 471 -14.98 -16.59 -11.89
C GLY A 471 -16.02 -17.68 -11.54
N ALA A 472 -15.62 -18.97 -11.60
CA ALA A 472 -16.56 -20.10 -11.53
C ALA A 472 -16.66 -20.78 -10.14
N THR A 473 -16.19 -20.14 -9.06
CA THR A 473 -16.31 -20.73 -7.70
C THR A 473 -17.78 -20.87 -7.31
N ASN A 474 -18.24 -22.11 -7.11
CA ASN A 474 -19.64 -22.40 -6.80
C ASN A 474 -19.81 -23.56 -5.79
N ILE A 475 -18.72 -24.15 -5.29
CA ILE A 475 -18.74 -25.26 -4.32
C ILE A 475 -18.04 -24.83 -3.03
N MET A 476 -18.66 -25.17 -1.90
CA MET A 476 -18.09 -25.09 -0.56
C MET A 476 -18.25 -26.44 0.15
N LYS A 477 -17.18 -26.94 0.77
CA LYS A 477 -17.19 -28.18 1.56
C LYS A 477 -16.48 -27.96 2.90
N ILE A 478 -16.94 -28.67 3.92
CA ILE A 478 -16.23 -28.77 5.20
C ILE A 478 -15.67 -30.19 5.28
N LEU A 479 -14.35 -30.30 5.33
CA LEU A 479 -13.66 -31.59 5.21
C LEU A 479 -12.87 -31.88 6.50
N PRO A 480 -13.01 -33.08 7.09
CA PRO A 480 -12.17 -33.51 8.20
C PRO A 480 -10.79 -33.89 7.71
N VAL A 481 -9.77 -33.63 8.53
CA VAL A 481 -8.40 -34.13 8.31
C VAL A 481 -8.27 -35.47 9.06
N ALA A 482 -8.30 -36.57 8.31
CA ALA A 482 -8.40 -37.94 8.83
C ALA A 482 -7.04 -38.57 9.18
#